data_AF-A0A538J7U4-F1
#
_entry.id   AF-A0A538J7U4-F1
#
_cell.length_a   1.000
_cell.length_b   1.000
_cell.length_c   1.000
_cell.angle_alpha   90.00
_cell.angle_beta   90.00
_cell.angle_gamma   90.00
#
_symmetry.space_group_name_H-M   'P 1'
#
loop_
_entity.id
_entity.type
_entity.pdbx_description
1 polymer ?
#
loop_
_entity_poly.entity_id
_entity_poly.type
_entity_poly.pdbx_seq_one_letter_code
_entity_poly.pdbx_strand_id
1 'polypeptide(L)'
;MIRPATPDDLPALQTLWRDFYAEVPEPDYVGVDLDQESAEIEDLVRDEVAILAEEDGELVGFALAEMYSEHLGFVTDLYVSPSARGRGLAADLVRETAARLRERGATHVRLEVMDSNTDARAIYERWGFRPVELKLDVDLDALERRLAGPGRGRSFGSVHVQTDDRAAVERAVAKQLPRLGRSAGTEISEPRNGWIAVYDELADRDPKILQRLARELSLAIAVPTLSIGVEHGEVVRYSLYDRGGAVDEYLSVPEYYGPLPPGDVVALGANPTVLARLTGADPAHIRVVALTGKAPDELPPAEEILRELAAAVGLEGAERGWIES
;
A
#
# COMPACT_ATOMS: atom_id res chain seq x y z
N MET A 1 27.62 30.32 -24.05
CA MET A 1 28.94 30.32 -23.38
C MET A 1 28.78 29.57 -22.07
N ILE A 2 29.71 28.67 -21.73
CA ILE A 2 29.76 28.03 -20.42
C ILE A 2 30.93 28.64 -19.66
N ARG A 3 30.70 29.14 -18.44
CA ARG A 3 31.73 29.79 -17.64
C ARG A 3 31.48 29.62 -16.13
N PRO A 4 32.49 29.81 -15.28
CA PRO A 4 32.30 29.87 -13.85
C PRO A 4 31.50 31.10 -13.43
N ALA A 5 30.72 30.97 -12.36
CA ALA A 5 30.12 32.11 -11.69
C ALA A 5 31.18 32.93 -10.95
N THR A 6 30.86 34.20 -10.74
CA THR A 6 31.58 35.16 -9.89
C THR A 6 30.58 35.80 -8.92
N PRO A 7 31.03 36.45 -7.84
CA PRO A 7 30.12 37.15 -6.92
C PRO A 7 29.22 38.20 -7.60
N ASP A 8 29.67 38.77 -8.73
CA ASP A 8 28.88 39.75 -9.50
C ASP A 8 27.65 39.11 -10.19
N ASP A 9 27.64 37.78 -10.35
CA ASP A 9 26.56 37.01 -10.98
C ASP A 9 25.41 36.68 -10.00
N LEU A 10 25.61 36.86 -8.70
CA LEU A 10 24.66 36.42 -7.66
C LEU A 10 23.22 36.94 -7.87
N PRO A 11 22.98 38.24 -8.17
CA PRO A 11 21.61 38.72 -8.36
C PRO A 11 20.88 38.03 -9.53
N ALA A 12 21.59 37.75 -10.63
CA ALA A 12 21.03 37.08 -11.80
C ALA A 12 20.82 35.59 -11.54
N LEU A 13 21.78 34.93 -10.90
CA LEU A 13 21.69 33.52 -10.52
C LEU A 13 20.54 33.27 -9.53
N GLN A 14 20.39 34.10 -8.50
CA GLN A 14 19.29 33.99 -7.54
C GLN A 14 17.91 34.18 -8.20
N THR A 15 17.83 35.03 -9.22
CA THR A 15 16.59 35.17 -10.01
C THR A 15 16.30 33.89 -10.78
N LEU A 16 17.29 33.35 -11.48
CA LEU A 16 17.14 32.13 -12.26
C LEU A 16 16.90 30.89 -11.39
N TRP A 17 17.45 30.86 -10.18
CA TRP A 17 17.20 29.80 -9.21
C TRP A 17 15.74 29.82 -8.70
N ARG A 18 15.13 31.01 -8.52
CA ARG A 18 13.69 31.08 -8.20
C ARG A 18 12.82 30.55 -9.33
N ASP A 19 13.20 30.76 -10.59
CA ASP A 19 12.51 30.18 -11.74
C ASP A 19 12.61 28.65 -11.73
N PHE A 20 13.79 28.10 -11.40
CA PHE A 20 13.99 26.67 -11.18
C PHE A 20 13.05 26.12 -10.10
N TYR A 21 13.05 26.75 -8.93
CA TYR A 21 12.23 26.33 -7.79
C TYR A 21 10.72 26.38 -8.10
N ALA A 22 10.28 27.39 -8.84
CA ALA A 22 8.88 27.49 -9.27
C ALA A 22 8.48 26.40 -10.28
N GLU A 23 9.41 25.90 -11.09
CA GLU A 23 9.16 24.86 -12.08
C GLU A 23 9.24 23.44 -11.51
N VAL A 24 10.12 23.23 -10.53
CA VAL A 24 10.33 21.95 -9.85
C VAL A 24 10.21 22.17 -8.35
N PRO A 25 8.99 22.40 -7.84
CA PRO A 25 8.80 22.63 -6.41
C PRO A 25 9.05 21.35 -5.61
N GLU A 26 9.58 21.54 -4.40
CA GLU A 26 9.56 20.53 -3.36
C GLU A 26 8.10 20.18 -2.96
N PRO A 27 7.85 19.05 -2.28
CA PRO A 27 6.53 18.75 -1.76
C PRO A 27 6.04 19.85 -0.83
N ASP A 28 4.74 20.17 -0.83
CA ASP A 28 4.17 21.31 -0.09
C ASP A 28 4.46 21.31 1.43
N TYR A 29 4.79 20.15 2.01
CA TYR A 29 5.14 20.00 3.42
C TYR A 29 6.63 20.27 3.72
N VAL A 30 7.47 20.40 2.68
CA VAL A 30 8.85 20.86 2.76
C VAL A 30 8.83 22.38 2.60
N GLY A 31 8.96 23.09 3.72
CA GLY A 31 9.09 24.54 3.70
C GLY A 31 10.48 24.95 3.22
N VAL A 32 10.56 25.83 2.22
CA VAL A 32 11.82 26.41 1.75
C VAL A 32 12.02 27.80 2.33
N ASP A 33 13.16 27.98 2.99
CA ASP A 33 13.62 29.27 3.51
C ASP A 33 14.50 29.96 2.45
N LEU A 34 13.93 30.94 1.75
CA LEU A 34 14.61 31.64 0.66
C LEU A 34 15.87 32.40 1.11
N ASP A 35 15.95 32.82 2.38
CA ASP A 35 17.12 33.51 2.90
C ASP A 35 18.28 32.51 3.12
N GLN A 36 17.96 31.31 3.60
CA GLN A 36 18.94 30.23 3.74
C GLN A 36 19.48 29.79 2.37
N GLU A 37 18.59 29.51 1.41
CA GLU A 37 18.97 29.12 0.04
C GLU A 37 19.85 30.18 -0.63
N SER A 38 19.52 31.45 -0.44
CA SER A 38 20.31 32.56 -0.99
C SER A 38 21.73 32.60 -0.43
N ALA A 39 21.90 32.27 0.86
CA ALA A 39 23.21 32.19 1.50
C ALA A 39 24.01 30.97 1.03
N GLU A 40 23.35 29.82 0.85
CA GLU A 40 23.97 28.61 0.32
C GLU A 40 24.47 28.81 -1.12
N ILE A 41 23.68 29.48 -1.98
CA ILE A 41 24.12 29.86 -3.33
C ILE A 41 25.35 30.79 -3.27
N GLU A 42 25.38 31.75 -2.34
CA GLU A 42 26.54 32.64 -2.18
C GLU A 42 27.81 31.87 -1.81
N ASP A 43 27.71 30.93 -0.87
CA ASP A 43 28.83 30.08 -0.48
C ASP A 43 29.28 29.17 -1.64
N LEU A 44 28.33 28.61 -2.41
CA LEU A 44 28.65 27.79 -3.58
C LEU A 44 29.40 28.57 -4.67
N VAL A 45 29.01 29.82 -4.92
CA VAL A 45 29.69 30.72 -5.86
C VAL A 45 31.08 31.12 -5.36
N ARG A 46 31.23 31.32 -4.05
CA ARG A 46 32.49 31.78 -3.45
C ARG A 46 33.53 30.66 -3.34
N ASP A 47 33.13 29.53 -2.78
CA ASP A 47 34.05 28.52 -2.27
C ASP A 47 33.94 27.16 -3.00
N GLU A 48 32.84 26.90 -3.70
CA GLU A 48 32.56 25.61 -4.37
C GLU A 48 32.55 25.68 -5.91
N VAL A 49 31.61 25.02 -6.56
CA VAL A 49 31.53 24.88 -8.02
C VAL A 49 30.17 25.41 -8.50
N ALA A 50 30.18 26.66 -8.99
CA ALA A 50 29.04 27.25 -9.69
C ALA A 50 29.40 27.52 -11.15
N ILE A 51 28.67 26.88 -12.07
CA ILE A 51 28.85 27.02 -13.52
C ILE A 51 27.60 27.63 -14.14
N LEU A 52 27.79 28.59 -15.02
CA LEU A 52 26.75 29.38 -15.69
C LEU A 52 26.74 29.09 -17.20
N ALA A 53 25.54 29.07 -17.77
CA ALA A 53 25.30 29.03 -19.21
C ALA A 53 24.69 30.36 -19.66
N GLU A 54 25.35 31.04 -20.59
CA GLU A 54 24.90 32.31 -21.15
C GLU A 54 24.63 32.20 -22.65
N GLU A 55 23.53 32.80 -23.11
CA GLU A 55 23.23 33.01 -24.53
C GLU A 55 22.93 34.48 -24.77
N ASP A 56 23.54 35.10 -25.78
CA ASP A 56 23.33 36.51 -26.16
C ASP A 56 23.47 37.54 -25.01
N GLY A 57 24.29 37.21 -24.00
CA GLY A 57 24.52 38.05 -22.82
C GLY A 57 23.50 37.86 -21.70
N GLU A 58 22.56 36.92 -21.85
CA GLU A 58 21.58 36.54 -20.84
C GLU A 58 21.96 35.20 -20.19
N LEU A 59 21.77 35.11 -18.87
CA LEU A 59 21.94 33.87 -18.13
C LEU A 59 20.73 32.96 -18.36
N VAL A 60 20.95 31.79 -18.95
CA VAL A 60 19.89 30.85 -19.38
C VAL A 60 20.01 29.47 -18.73
N GLY A 61 21.01 29.25 -17.88
CA GLY A 61 21.16 28.02 -17.12
C GLY A 61 22.31 28.08 -16.15
N PHE A 62 22.30 27.15 -15.20
CA PHE A 62 23.34 27.01 -14.19
C PHE A 62 23.46 25.57 -13.71
N ALA A 63 24.62 25.24 -13.14
CA ALA A 63 24.83 24.06 -12.33
C ALA A 63 25.59 24.45 -11.06
N LEU A 64 25.05 24.07 -9.91
CA LEU A 64 25.67 24.27 -8.61
C LEU A 64 26.11 22.93 -8.05
N ALA A 65 27.30 22.89 -7.46
CA ALA A 65 27.88 21.68 -6.92
C ALA A 65 28.92 21.98 -5.85
N GLU A 66 29.12 21.01 -4.98
CA GLU A 66 30.08 21.05 -3.87
C GLU A 66 30.84 19.73 -3.71
N MET A 67 31.93 19.77 -2.94
CA MET A 67 32.59 18.57 -2.45
C MET A 67 31.85 18.01 -1.21
N TYR A 68 31.09 16.93 -1.39
CA TYR A 68 30.40 16.25 -0.31
C TYR A 68 31.35 15.45 0.61
N SER A 69 32.43 14.89 0.03
CA SER A 69 33.53 14.24 0.77
C SER A 69 34.78 14.24 -0.09
N GLU A 70 35.92 13.78 0.45
CA GLU A 70 37.24 13.76 -0.23
C GLU A 70 37.20 13.23 -1.68
N HIS A 71 36.32 12.28 -1.99
CA HIS A 71 36.24 11.64 -3.31
C HIS A 71 34.88 11.75 -4.00
N LEU A 72 33.93 12.48 -3.41
CA LEU A 72 32.56 12.57 -3.91
C LEU A 72 32.15 14.04 -4.05
N GLY A 73 31.87 14.46 -5.27
CA GLY A 73 31.16 15.70 -5.53
C GLY A 73 29.64 15.48 -5.53
N PHE A 74 28.89 16.53 -5.24
CA PHE A 74 27.44 16.53 -5.25
C PHE A 74 26.94 17.72 -6.07
N VAL A 75 26.13 17.47 -7.09
CA VAL A 75 25.43 18.51 -7.84
C VAL A 75 24.12 18.77 -7.12
N THR A 76 24.01 19.94 -6.49
CA THR A 76 22.81 20.36 -5.74
C THR A 76 21.71 20.71 -6.73
N ASP A 77 22.05 21.51 -7.74
CA ASP A 77 21.09 22.07 -8.67
C ASP A 77 21.62 22.04 -10.11
N LEU A 78 20.71 21.73 -11.04
CA LEU A 78 20.97 21.83 -12.48
C LEU A 78 19.72 22.38 -13.17
N TYR A 79 19.85 23.54 -13.77
CA TYR A 79 18.75 24.18 -14.45
C TYR A 79 19.13 24.78 -15.80
N VAL A 80 18.19 24.69 -16.75
CA VAL A 80 18.24 25.40 -18.02
C VAL A 80 16.84 25.94 -18.28
N SER A 81 16.75 27.25 -18.52
CA SER A 81 15.50 27.96 -18.81
C SER A 81 14.74 27.26 -19.95
N PRO A 82 13.40 27.16 -19.90
CA PRO A 82 12.61 26.47 -20.92
C PRO A 82 12.91 26.92 -22.36
N SER A 83 13.16 28.22 -22.58
CA SER A 83 13.49 28.80 -23.89
C SER A 83 14.84 28.33 -24.49
N ALA A 84 15.75 27.84 -23.65
CA ALA A 84 17.10 27.41 -24.01
C ALA A 84 17.29 25.88 -24.01
N ARG A 85 16.23 25.11 -23.70
CA ARG A 85 16.27 23.64 -23.69
C ARG A 85 16.43 23.02 -25.09
N GLY A 86 16.84 21.75 -25.13
CA GLY A 86 17.05 21.01 -26.37
C GLY A 86 18.32 21.36 -27.13
N ARG A 87 19.17 22.24 -26.58
CA ARG A 87 20.42 22.72 -27.20
C ARG A 87 21.69 22.07 -26.66
N GLY A 88 21.56 21.13 -25.72
CA GLY A 88 22.71 20.44 -25.11
C GLY A 88 23.33 21.16 -23.90
N LEU A 89 22.84 22.35 -23.52
CA LEU A 89 23.41 23.16 -22.43
C LEU A 89 23.53 22.41 -21.09
N ALA A 90 22.54 21.59 -20.71
CA ALA A 90 22.63 20.80 -19.48
C ALA A 90 23.82 19.83 -19.48
N ALA A 91 24.13 19.21 -20.62
CA ALA A 91 25.29 18.32 -20.74
C ALA A 91 26.61 19.11 -20.66
N ASP A 92 26.62 20.33 -21.20
CA ASP A 92 27.81 21.17 -21.19
C ASP A 92 28.09 21.74 -19.79
N LEU A 93 27.05 22.15 -19.07
CA LEU A 93 27.10 22.53 -17.66
C LEU A 93 27.68 21.39 -16.81
N VAL A 94 27.08 20.20 -16.88
CA VAL A 94 27.53 19.03 -16.10
C VAL A 94 28.96 18.62 -16.45
N ARG A 95 29.38 18.75 -17.72
CA ARG A 95 30.75 18.43 -18.14
C ARG A 95 31.77 19.36 -17.47
N GLU A 96 31.50 20.66 -17.46
CA GLU A 96 32.38 21.64 -16.80
C GLU A 96 32.37 21.46 -15.28
N THR A 97 31.19 21.24 -14.67
CA THR A 97 31.07 20.93 -13.24
C THR A 97 31.89 19.69 -12.87
N ALA A 98 31.80 18.61 -13.64
CA ALA A 98 32.56 17.38 -13.39
C ALA A 98 34.08 17.55 -13.59
N ALA A 99 34.52 18.44 -14.48
CA ALA A 99 35.94 18.78 -14.62
C ALA A 99 36.46 19.47 -13.35
N ARG A 100 35.73 20.46 -12.82
CA ARG A 100 36.12 21.19 -11.61
C ARG A 100 36.08 20.34 -10.34
N LEU A 101 35.04 19.52 -10.18
CA LEU A 101 34.99 18.57 -9.06
C LEU A 101 36.18 17.60 -9.11
N ARG A 102 36.59 17.16 -10.31
CA ARG A 102 37.76 16.30 -10.48
C ARG A 102 39.07 17.02 -10.10
N GLU A 103 39.22 18.30 -10.43
CA GLU A 103 40.37 19.11 -9.99
C GLU A 103 40.45 19.20 -8.46
N ARG A 104 39.30 19.15 -7.77
CA ARG A 104 39.19 19.11 -6.30
C ARG A 104 39.34 17.71 -5.69
N GLY A 105 39.62 16.67 -6.50
CA GLY A 105 39.87 15.30 -6.02
C GLY A 105 38.67 14.35 -6.09
N ALA A 106 37.51 14.81 -6.58
CA ALA A 106 36.36 13.93 -6.76
C ALA A 106 36.64 12.84 -7.81
N THR A 107 36.28 11.61 -7.47
CA THR A 107 36.30 10.46 -8.40
C THR A 107 34.89 10.07 -8.85
N HIS A 108 33.89 10.46 -8.07
CA HIS A 108 32.48 10.21 -8.31
C HIS A 108 31.69 11.51 -8.15
N VAL A 109 30.53 11.58 -8.82
CA VAL A 109 29.55 12.66 -8.66
C VAL A 109 28.19 12.06 -8.37
N ARG A 110 27.45 12.68 -7.46
CA ARG A 110 26.06 12.34 -7.11
C ARG A 110 25.16 13.55 -7.34
N LEU A 111 23.88 13.30 -7.53
CA LEU A 111 22.81 14.30 -7.55
C LEU A 111 21.55 13.67 -6.96
N GLU A 112 20.57 14.51 -6.63
CA GLU A 112 19.22 14.08 -6.30
C GLU A 112 18.24 14.53 -7.40
N VAL A 113 17.16 13.78 -7.56
CA VAL A 113 16.12 14.09 -8.54
C VAL A 113 14.79 13.58 -8.03
N MET A 114 13.75 14.40 -8.15
CA MET A 114 12.39 14.03 -7.82
C MET A 114 11.93 12.85 -8.68
N ASP A 115 11.26 11.87 -8.07
CA ASP A 115 10.75 10.69 -8.79
C ASP A 115 9.79 11.09 -9.94
N SER A 116 9.02 12.16 -9.71
CA SER A 116 8.09 12.78 -10.67
C SER A 116 8.78 13.44 -11.86
N ASN A 117 10.06 13.80 -11.75
CA ASN A 117 10.83 14.46 -12.82
C ASN A 117 11.41 13.44 -13.81
N THR A 118 10.49 12.78 -14.52
CA THR A 118 10.80 11.69 -15.46
C THR A 118 11.77 12.09 -16.58
N ASP A 119 11.69 13.34 -17.07
CA ASP A 119 12.59 13.84 -18.11
C ASP A 119 14.03 13.97 -17.62
N ALA A 120 14.25 14.55 -16.43
CA ALA A 120 15.58 14.66 -15.84
C ALA A 120 16.18 13.29 -15.55
N ARG A 121 15.38 12.36 -14.99
CA ARG A 121 15.81 10.98 -14.75
C ARG A 121 16.30 10.30 -16.02
N ALA A 122 15.53 10.40 -17.11
CA ALA A 122 15.91 9.81 -18.39
C ALA A 122 17.21 10.43 -18.96
N ILE A 123 17.48 11.71 -18.71
CA ILE A 123 18.75 12.36 -19.08
C ILE A 123 19.90 11.81 -18.25
N TYR A 124 19.76 11.75 -16.93
CA TYR A 124 20.81 11.27 -16.02
C TYR A 124 21.16 9.80 -16.27
N GLU A 125 20.16 8.94 -16.50
CA GLU A 125 20.37 7.54 -16.86
C GLU A 125 21.16 7.40 -18.17
N ARG A 126 20.86 8.22 -19.19
CA ARG A 126 21.64 8.25 -20.44
C ARG A 126 23.10 8.67 -20.23
N TRP A 127 23.37 9.47 -19.20
CA TRP A 127 24.74 9.85 -18.82
C TRP A 127 25.42 8.82 -17.90
N GLY A 128 24.72 7.74 -17.53
CA GLY A 128 25.28 6.66 -16.73
C GLY A 128 25.11 6.83 -15.21
N PHE A 129 24.31 7.80 -14.77
CA PHE A 129 23.88 7.85 -13.37
C PHE A 129 23.00 6.64 -13.07
N ARG A 130 23.11 6.12 -11.85
CA ARG A 130 22.33 4.97 -11.37
C ARG A 130 21.83 5.24 -9.95
N PRO A 131 20.64 4.75 -9.58
CA PRO A 131 20.15 4.86 -8.22
C PRO A 131 21.12 4.19 -7.23
N VAL A 132 21.42 4.89 -6.14
CA VAL A 132 22.25 4.37 -5.03
C VAL A 132 21.55 4.43 -3.68
N GLU A 133 20.55 5.31 -3.54
CA GLU A 133 19.73 5.53 -2.35
C GLU A 133 18.33 5.95 -2.77
N LEU A 134 17.32 5.70 -1.91
CA LEU A 134 15.95 6.15 -2.07
C LEU A 134 15.52 6.93 -0.83
N LYS A 135 14.95 8.12 -1.03
CA LYS A 135 14.21 8.84 0.02
C LYS A 135 12.75 8.40 -0.03
N LEU A 136 12.19 8.05 1.12
CA LEU A 136 10.81 7.63 1.28
C LEU A 136 10.14 8.56 2.29
N ASP A 137 8.96 9.05 1.95
CA ASP A 137 8.11 9.83 2.84
C ASP A 137 6.77 9.12 3.06
N VAL A 138 6.05 9.57 4.09
CA VAL A 138 4.70 9.13 4.39
C VAL A 138 4.04 10.18 5.28
N ASP A 139 2.75 10.40 5.06
CA ASP A 139 1.92 11.14 6.01
C ASP A 139 1.92 10.42 7.38
N LEU A 140 2.17 11.15 8.47
CA LEU A 140 2.31 10.55 9.80
C LEU A 140 1.01 9.87 10.24
N ASP A 141 -0.15 10.48 10.00
CA ASP A 141 -1.43 9.87 10.37
C ASP A 141 -1.67 8.57 9.59
N ALA A 142 -1.31 8.54 8.30
CA ALA A 142 -1.36 7.33 7.49
C ALA A 142 -0.39 6.25 7.97
N LEU A 143 0.83 6.63 8.37
CA LEU A 143 1.81 5.70 8.92
C LEU A 143 1.33 5.11 10.24
N GLU A 144 0.81 5.93 11.14
CA GLU A 144 0.27 5.48 12.43
C GLU A 144 -0.87 4.49 12.23
N ARG A 145 -1.83 4.78 11.34
CA ARG A 145 -2.90 3.84 10.98
C ARG A 145 -2.35 2.50 10.47
N ARG A 146 -1.29 2.54 9.67
CA ARG A 146 -0.72 1.34 9.03
C ARG A 146 0.15 0.52 9.99
N LEU A 147 0.88 1.17 10.90
CA LEU A 147 1.75 0.54 11.89
C LEU A 147 1.01 0.08 13.15
N ALA A 148 -0.16 0.66 13.45
CA ALA A 148 -1.06 0.11 14.45
C ALA A 148 -1.51 -1.33 14.12
N GLY A 149 -1.29 -1.78 12.87
CA GLY A 149 -1.75 -3.05 12.33
C GLY A 149 -3.25 -3.00 12.00
N PRO A 150 -3.78 -4.02 11.29
CA PRO A 150 -5.22 -4.26 11.26
C PRO A 150 -5.74 -4.25 12.71
N GLY A 151 -6.78 -3.46 12.96
CA GLY A 151 -7.21 -3.00 14.28
C GLY A 151 -7.20 -4.07 15.37
N ARG A 152 -7.01 -3.61 16.61
CA ARG A 152 -7.03 -4.43 17.85
C ARG A 152 -8.38 -5.07 18.17
N GLY A 153 -9.30 -5.21 17.22
CA GLY A 153 -10.50 -6.01 17.44
C GLY A 153 -10.15 -7.49 17.47
N ARG A 154 -10.86 -8.25 18.31
CA ARG A 154 -10.76 -9.71 18.33
C ARG A 154 -11.28 -10.23 16.99
N SER A 155 -10.48 -11.07 16.32
CA SER A 155 -11.03 -11.94 15.28
C SER A 155 -11.90 -13.00 15.93
N PHE A 156 -13.04 -13.29 15.33
CA PHE A 156 -13.89 -14.40 15.72
C PHE A 156 -14.72 -14.86 14.54
N GLY A 157 -15.22 -16.09 14.60
CA GLY A 157 -16.12 -16.57 13.59
C GLY A 157 -16.66 -17.95 13.88
N SER A 158 -17.44 -18.44 12.94
CA SER A 158 -18.08 -19.75 13.05
C SER A 158 -18.14 -20.43 11.70
N VAL A 159 -18.16 -21.75 11.74
CA VAL A 159 -18.38 -22.59 10.56
C VAL A 159 -19.79 -23.13 10.60
N HIS A 160 -20.56 -22.86 9.57
CA HIS A 160 -21.91 -23.36 9.40
C HIS A 160 -21.93 -24.48 8.35
N VAL A 161 -22.30 -25.69 8.75
CA VAL A 161 -22.42 -26.87 7.89
C VAL A 161 -23.89 -27.10 7.56
N GLN A 162 -24.26 -27.19 6.28
CA GLN A 162 -25.65 -27.31 5.84
C GLN A 162 -26.16 -28.75 5.96
N THR A 163 -26.50 -29.18 7.18
CA THR A 163 -26.96 -30.54 7.49
C THR A 163 -27.72 -30.56 8.82
N ASP A 164 -28.58 -31.56 9.00
CA ASP A 164 -29.20 -31.87 10.30
C ASP A 164 -28.50 -33.04 11.02
N ASP A 165 -27.48 -33.67 10.41
CA ASP A 165 -26.71 -34.77 11.01
C ASP A 165 -25.57 -34.23 11.89
N ARG A 166 -25.93 -33.86 13.12
CA ARG A 166 -24.97 -33.39 14.14
C ARG A 166 -23.88 -34.40 14.45
N ALA A 167 -24.21 -35.68 14.48
CA ALA A 167 -23.24 -36.73 14.78
C ALA A 167 -22.17 -36.83 13.66
N ALA A 168 -22.52 -36.57 12.40
CA ALA A 168 -21.54 -36.47 11.32
C ALA A 168 -20.62 -35.26 11.49
N VAL A 169 -21.16 -34.10 11.88
CA VAL A 169 -20.36 -32.89 12.16
C VAL A 169 -19.38 -33.15 13.30
N GLU A 170 -19.83 -33.72 14.41
CA GLU A 170 -18.98 -34.07 15.57
C GLU A 170 -17.83 -35.00 15.17
N ARG A 171 -18.13 -36.07 14.42
CA ARG A 171 -17.09 -37.00 13.92
C ARG A 171 -16.10 -36.31 12.98
N ALA A 172 -16.58 -35.42 12.11
CA ALA A 172 -15.73 -34.69 11.19
C ALA A 172 -14.83 -33.71 11.93
N VAL A 173 -15.37 -32.91 12.86
CA VAL A 173 -14.60 -31.97 13.70
C VAL A 173 -13.53 -32.72 14.51
N ALA A 174 -13.91 -33.78 15.21
CA ALA A 174 -12.97 -34.58 16.02
C ALA A 174 -11.82 -35.19 15.19
N LYS A 175 -12.07 -35.48 13.92
CA LYS A 175 -11.05 -36.03 13.00
C LYS A 175 -10.15 -34.94 12.42
N GLN A 176 -10.70 -33.77 12.07
CA GLN A 176 -9.99 -32.76 11.29
C GLN A 176 -9.29 -31.73 12.17
N LEU A 177 -9.94 -31.24 13.23
CA LEU A 177 -9.44 -30.14 14.04
C LEU A 177 -8.05 -30.40 14.66
N PRO A 178 -7.72 -31.60 15.20
CA PRO A 178 -6.38 -31.87 15.74
C PRO A 178 -5.24 -31.76 14.71
N ARG A 179 -5.56 -31.79 13.41
CA ARG A 179 -4.59 -31.63 12.31
C ARG A 179 -4.34 -30.16 11.98
N LEU A 180 -5.21 -29.26 12.47
CA LEU A 180 -5.12 -27.82 12.26
C LEU A 180 -4.38 -27.12 13.41
N GLY A 181 -4.45 -27.68 14.62
CA GLY A 181 -3.69 -27.21 15.78
C GLY A 181 -4.30 -27.69 17.10
N ARG A 182 -3.83 -27.09 18.20
CA ARG A 182 -4.42 -27.31 19.53
C ARG A 182 -5.46 -26.23 19.79
N SER A 183 -6.69 -26.66 20.08
CA SER A 183 -7.81 -25.81 20.49
C SER A 183 -8.09 -26.00 21.99
N ALA A 184 -8.48 -24.92 22.67
CA ALA A 184 -8.93 -24.98 24.06
C ALA A 184 -10.35 -25.59 24.22
N GLY A 185 -11.16 -25.56 23.17
CA GLY A 185 -12.52 -26.07 23.21
C GLY A 185 -13.29 -25.82 21.91
N THR A 186 -14.31 -26.64 21.69
CA THR A 186 -15.21 -26.57 20.54
C THR A 186 -16.65 -26.70 21.00
N GLU A 187 -17.53 -25.83 20.52
CA GLU A 187 -18.98 -25.92 20.69
C GLU A 187 -19.63 -26.28 19.35
N ILE A 188 -20.50 -27.28 19.34
CA ILE A 188 -21.27 -27.68 18.16
C ILE A 188 -22.75 -27.55 18.49
N SER A 189 -23.47 -26.77 17.68
CA SER A 189 -24.86 -26.45 17.93
C SER A 189 -25.83 -27.57 17.54
N GLU A 190 -27.07 -27.46 18.01
CA GLU A 190 -28.19 -28.16 17.36
C GLU A 190 -28.45 -27.59 15.96
N PRO A 191 -29.08 -28.36 15.05
CA PRO A 191 -29.50 -27.85 13.75
C PRO A 191 -30.50 -26.70 13.89
N ARG A 192 -30.25 -25.60 13.18
CA ARG A 192 -31.12 -24.42 13.10
C ARG A 192 -31.16 -23.93 11.66
N ASN A 193 -32.36 -23.81 11.09
CA ASN A 193 -32.58 -23.42 9.70
C ASN A 193 -31.75 -24.23 8.68
N GLY A 194 -31.57 -25.54 8.92
CA GLY A 194 -30.77 -26.42 8.07
C GLY A 194 -29.26 -26.28 8.21
N TRP A 195 -28.79 -25.60 9.25
CA TRP A 195 -27.37 -25.39 9.55
C TRP A 195 -26.99 -25.90 10.95
N ILE A 196 -25.82 -26.49 11.05
CA ILE A 196 -25.14 -26.77 12.32
C ILE A 196 -23.92 -25.86 12.40
N ALA A 197 -23.83 -25.06 13.46
CA ALA A 197 -22.71 -24.17 13.69
C ALA A 197 -21.63 -24.87 14.54
N VAL A 198 -20.37 -24.63 14.18
CA VAL A 198 -19.17 -25.05 14.90
C VAL A 198 -18.41 -23.80 15.30
N TYR A 199 -18.21 -23.63 16.61
CA TYR A 199 -17.41 -22.56 17.22
C TYR A 199 -16.19 -23.19 17.86
N ASP A 200 -15.02 -22.66 17.58
CA ASP A 200 -13.77 -23.23 18.08
C ASP A 200 -12.77 -22.15 18.45
N GLU A 201 -12.11 -22.29 19.61
CA GLU A 201 -11.14 -21.29 20.09
C GLU A 201 -9.99 -21.06 19.11
N LEU A 202 -9.49 -22.12 18.48
CA LEU A 202 -8.38 -22.02 17.54
C LEU A 202 -8.82 -21.31 16.26
N ALA A 203 -10.04 -21.57 15.78
CA ALA A 203 -10.62 -20.92 14.61
C ALA A 203 -10.93 -19.43 14.86
N ASP A 204 -11.31 -19.07 16.09
CA ASP A 204 -11.47 -17.66 16.49
C ASP A 204 -10.15 -16.90 16.46
N ARG A 205 -9.07 -17.52 16.94
CA ARG A 205 -7.76 -16.87 17.03
C ARG A 205 -7.11 -16.65 15.66
N ASP A 206 -7.38 -17.50 14.68
CA ASP A 206 -6.75 -17.45 13.36
C ASP A 206 -7.79 -17.65 12.24
N PRO A 207 -8.16 -16.58 11.50
CA PRO A 207 -9.12 -16.68 10.40
C PRO A 207 -8.73 -17.69 9.31
N LYS A 208 -7.43 -17.94 9.09
CA LYS A 208 -6.99 -18.96 8.13
C LYS A 208 -7.34 -20.37 8.60
N ILE A 209 -7.35 -20.60 9.92
CA ILE A 209 -7.78 -21.87 10.49
C ILE A 209 -9.29 -22.03 10.35
N LEU A 210 -10.08 -20.96 10.57
CA LEU A 210 -11.53 -20.97 10.35
C LEU A 210 -11.89 -21.41 8.92
N GLN A 211 -11.27 -20.77 7.91
CA GLN A 211 -11.46 -21.14 6.51
C GLN A 211 -11.06 -22.59 6.22
N ARG A 212 -9.92 -23.03 6.75
CA ARG A 212 -9.43 -24.39 6.55
C ARG A 212 -10.35 -25.42 7.20
N LEU A 213 -10.86 -25.14 8.40
CA LEU A 213 -11.84 -26.00 9.07
C LEU A 213 -13.11 -26.14 8.22
N ALA A 214 -13.67 -25.03 7.73
CA ALA A 214 -14.85 -25.04 6.86
C ALA A 214 -14.64 -25.89 5.59
N ARG A 215 -13.49 -25.74 4.93
CA ARG A 215 -13.13 -26.54 3.76
C ARG A 215 -13.07 -28.04 4.07
N GLU A 216 -12.39 -28.42 5.17
CA GLU A 216 -12.25 -29.83 5.55
C GLU A 216 -13.58 -30.45 5.99
N LEU A 217 -14.48 -29.69 6.63
CA LEU A 217 -15.83 -30.15 6.99
C LEU A 217 -16.70 -30.33 5.73
N SER A 218 -16.66 -29.37 4.80
CA SER A 218 -17.33 -29.49 3.50
C SER A 218 -16.88 -30.73 2.74
N LEU A 219 -15.58 -31.01 2.72
CA LEU A 219 -15.02 -32.19 2.07
C LEU A 219 -15.44 -33.49 2.76
N ALA A 220 -15.41 -33.52 4.09
CA ALA A 220 -15.69 -34.73 4.87
C ALA A 220 -17.17 -35.14 4.83
N ILE A 221 -18.08 -34.16 4.79
CA ILE A 221 -19.54 -34.38 4.85
C ILE A 221 -20.17 -34.27 3.45
N ALA A 222 -19.46 -33.67 2.48
CA ALA A 222 -19.90 -33.46 1.11
C ALA A 222 -21.16 -32.60 0.98
N VAL A 223 -21.27 -31.56 1.81
CA VAL A 223 -22.35 -30.58 1.81
C VAL A 223 -21.80 -29.14 1.75
N PRO A 224 -22.62 -28.15 1.38
CA PRO A 224 -22.25 -26.75 1.51
C PRO A 224 -21.84 -26.41 2.94
N THR A 225 -20.74 -25.69 3.08
CA THR A 225 -20.23 -25.24 4.38
C THR A 225 -19.67 -23.83 4.24
N LEU A 226 -20.05 -22.95 5.15
CA LEU A 226 -19.73 -21.54 5.11
C LEU A 226 -19.00 -21.16 6.39
N SER A 227 -17.77 -20.67 6.27
CA SER A 227 -17.13 -19.92 7.37
C SER A 227 -17.49 -18.46 7.24
N ILE A 228 -17.88 -17.81 8.34
CA ILE A 228 -18.10 -16.37 8.39
C ILE A 228 -17.60 -15.82 9.72
N GLY A 229 -17.06 -14.61 9.70
CA GLY A 229 -16.55 -13.97 10.90
C GLY A 229 -16.09 -12.54 10.67
N VAL A 230 -15.71 -11.92 11.78
CA VAL A 230 -15.06 -10.61 11.81
C VAL A 230 -13.56 -10.85 11.96
N GLU A 231 -12.76 -10.24 11.10
CA GLU A 231 -11.30 -10.23 11.20
C GLU A 231 -10.87 -8.88 11.79
N HIS A 232 -10.08 -8.93 12.86
CA HIS A 232 -9.49 -7.75 13.51
C HIS A 232 -10.50 -6.69 14.01
N GLY A 233 -11.78 -7.04 14.13
CA GLY A 233 -12.87 -6.11 14.47
C GLY A 233 -13.26 -5.14 13.37
N GLU A 234 -12.66 -5.23 12.18
CA GLU A 234 -12.76 -4.17 11.17
C GLU A 234 -13.43 -4.64 9.88
N VAL A 235 -13.24 -5.90 9.50
CA VAL A 235 -13.75 -6.44 8.23
C VAL A 235 -14.51 -7.74 8.44
N VAL A 236 -15.51 -7.97 7.58
CA VAL A 236 -16.24 -9.23 7.54
C VAL A 236 -15.70 -10.05 6.38
N ARG A 237 -15.43 -11.32 6.67
CA ARG A 237 -15.09 -12.32 5.66
C ARG A 237 -16.06 -13.48 5.74
N TYR A 238 -16.46 -13.98 4.58
CA TYR A 238 -16.95 -15.35 4.50
C TYR A 238 -16.27 -16.13 3.37
N SER A 239 -16.28 -17.45 3.51
CA SER A 239 -15.87 -18.39 2.45
C SER A 239 -16.85 -19.54 2.40
N LEU A 240 -17.45 -19.75 1.23
CA LEU A 240 -18.41 -20.82 0.98
C LEU A 240 -17.72 -21.95 0.19
N TYR A 241 -17.89 -23.16 0.69
CA TYR A 241 -17.34 -24.38 0.09
C TYR A 241 -18.47 -25.35 -0.26
N ASP A 242 -18.33 -26.07 -1.38
CA ASP A 242 -19.15 -27.24 -1.71
C ASP A 242 -18.22 -28.43 -2.02
N ARG A 243 -18.40 -29.54 -1.29
CA ARG A 243 -17.54 -30.74 -1.33
C ARG A 243 -16.04 -30.40 -1.26
N GLY A 244 -15.68 -29.39 -0.46
CA GLY A 244 -14.30 -28.93 -0.26
C GLY A 244 -13.74 -27.98 -1.33
N GLY A 245 -14.46 -27.73 -2.41
CA GLY A 245 -14.11 -26.69 -3.40
C GLY A 245 -14.65 -25.33 -2.97
N ALA A 246 -13.82 -24.28 -3.02
CA ALA A 246 -14.29 -22.91 -2.81
C ALA A 246 -15.21 -22.50 -3.97
N VAL A 247 -16.41 -22.04 -3.65
CA VAL A 247 -17.44 -21.66 -4.65
C VAL A 247 -17.78 -20.18 -4.60
N ASP A 248 -17.56 -19.53 -3.45
CA ASP A 248 -17.71 -18.09 -3.28
C ASP A 248 -16.85 -17.60 -2.12
N GLU A 249 -16.32 -16.38 -2.23
CA GLU A 249 -15.54 -15.73 -1.19
C GLU A 249 -15.89 -14.25 -1.15
N TYR A 250 -15.92 -13.69 0.05
CA TYR A 250 -16.24 -12.29 0.26
C TYR A 250 -15.34 -11.69 1.33
N LEU A 251 -14.86 -10.49 1.08
CA LEU A 251 -14.18 -9.65 2.06
C LEU A 251 -14.73 -8.21 1.93
N SER A 252 -15.23 -7.66 3.02
CA SER A 252 -15.85 -6.32 3.01
C SER A 252 -14.90 -5.21 2.55
N VAL A 253 -13.59 -5.37 2.75
CA VAL A 253 -12.56 -4.50 2.18
C VAL A 253 -11.54 -5.37 1.44
N PRO A 254 -11.68 -5.59 0.12
CA PRO A 254 -10.88 -6.56 -0.63
C PRO A 254 -9.37 -6.40 -0.48
N GLU A 255 -8.87 -5.16 -0.42
CA GLU A 255 -7.44 -4.84 -0.31
C GLU A 255 -6.96 -4.65 1.14
N TYR A 256 -7.74 -5.11 2.13
CA TYR A 256 -7.43 -4.93 3.56
C TYR A 256 -6.05 -5.48 3.96
N TYR A 257 -5.68 -6.63 3.42
CA TYR A 257 -4.38 -7.26 3.68
C TYR A 257 -3.26 -6.77 2.73
N GLY A 258 -3.55 -5.80 1.88
CA GLY A 258 -2.63 -5.25 0.91
C GLY A 258 -3.21 -5.18 -0.51
N PRO A 259 -2.47 -4.55 -1.43
CA PRO A 259 -2.93 -4.35 -2.80
C PRO A 259 -3.19 -5.67 -3.52
N LEU A 260 -4.25 -5.72 -4.33
CA LEU A 260 -4.62 -6.89 -5.13
C LEU A 260 -4.78 -6.54 -6.62
N PRO A 261 -4.55 -7.49 -7.54
CA PRO A 261 -4.94 -7.34 -8.94
C PRO A 261 -6.45 -7.01 -9.07
N PRO A 262 -6.87 -6.18 -10.03
CA PRO A 262 -8.29 -5.80 -10.17
C PRO A 262 -9.27 -6.97 -10.29
N GLY A 263 -8.86 -8.08 -10.91
CA GLY A 263 -9.68 -9.28 -11.02
C GLY A 263 -9.92 -9.97 -9.66
N ASP A 264 -8.94 -9.93 -8.77
CA ASP A 264 -9.02 -10.53 -7.44
C ASP A 264 -9.89 -9.68 -6.50
N VAL A 265 -9.84 -8.34 -6.66
CA VAL A 265 -10.76 -7.42 -5.97
C VAL A 265 -12.22 -7.73 -6.31
N VAL A 266 -12.52 -7.95 -7.60
CA VAL A 266 -13.88 -8.31 -8.04
C VAL A 266 -14.30 -9.69 -7.53
N ALA A 267 -13.36 -10.64 -7.45
CA ALA A 267 -13.62 -11.99 -6.95
C ALA A 267 -13.95 -12.05 -5.45
N LEU A 268 -13.58 -11.01 -4.68
CA LEU A 268 -13.92 -10.87 -3.26
C LEU A 268 -15.25 -10.12 -3.00
N GLY A 269 -16.01 -9.85 -4.07
CA GLY A 269 -17.41 -9.44 -3.96
C GLY A 269 -18.33 -10.65 -3.90
N ALA A 270 -19.23 -10.68 -2.92
CA ALA A 270 -20.18 -11.77 -2.75
C ALA A 270 -20.95 -12.08 -4.04
N ASN A 271 -21.09 -13.35 -4.40
CA ASN A 271 -21.85 -13.77 -5.58
C ASN A 271 -23.29 -14.16 -5.18
N PRO A 272 -24.30 -13.28 -5.39
CA PRO A 272 -25.65 -13.52 -4.91
C PRO A 272 -26.30 -14.74 -5.56
N THR A 273 -25.90 -15.07 -6.80
CA THR A 273 -26.45 -16.22 -7.53
C THR A 273 -25.96 -17.53 -6.96
N VAL A 274 -24.67 -17.60 -6.56
CA VAL A 274 -24.09 -18.78 -5.94
C VAL A 274 -24.68 -19.00 -4.56
N LEU A 275 -24.76 -17.94 -3.74
CA LEU A 275 -25.39 -17.98 -2.43
C LEU A 275 -26.84 -18.43 -2.53
N ALA A 276 -27.67 -17.79 -3.36
CA ALA A 276 -29.08 -18.17 -3.52
C ALA A 276 -29.25 -19.66 -3.90
N ARG A 277 -28.41 -20.17 -4.79
CA ARG A 277 -28.47 -21.57 -5.24
C ARG A 277 -28.13 -22.57 -4.12
N LEU A 278 -27.15 -22.25 -3.28
CA LEU A 278 -26.62 -23.20 -2.29
C LEU A 278 -27.25 -23.03 -0.91
N THR A 279 -27.66 -21.83 -0.54
CA THR A 279 -28.20 -21.52 0.79
C THR A 279 -29.70 -21.24 0.79
N GLY A 280 -30.28 -20.96 -0.38
CA GLY A 280 -31.69 -20.51 -0.49
C GLY A 280 -31.89 -19.02 -0.19
N ALA A 281 -30.81 -18.26 0.02
CA ALA A 281 -30.86 -16.82 0.27
C ALA A 281 -31.50 -16.03 -0.88
N ASP A 282 -32.17 -14.92 -0.57
CA ASP A 282 -32.66 -13.99 -1.60
C ASP A 282 -31.48 -13.23 -2.23
N PRO A 283 -31.20 -13.40 -3.54
CA PRO A 283 -30.08 -12.72 -4.19
C PRO A 283 -30.24 -11.20 -4.21
N ALA A 284 -31.47 -10.66 -4.15
CA ALA A 284 -31.68 -9.22 -4.04
C ALA A 284 -31.25 -8.70 -2.67
N HIS A 285 -31.55 -9.45 -1.60
CA HIS A 285 -31.14 -9.09 -0.25
C HIS A 285 -29.62 -9.16 -0.08
N ILE A 286 -28.97 -10.21 -0.59
CA ILE A 286 -27.49 -10.35 -0.55
C ILE A 286 -26.80 -9.14 -1.19
N ARG A 287 -27.29 -8.62 -2.31
CA ARG A 287 -26.73 -7.42 -2.96
C ARG A 287 -26.77 -6.17 -2.09
N VAL A 288 -27.73 -6.08 -1.18
CA VAL A 288 -27.89 -4.93 -0.28
C VAL A 288 -26.96 -5.05 0.92
N VAL A 289 -26.80 -6.24 1.48
CA VAL A 289 -26.09 -6.45 2.75
C VAL A 289 -24.59 -6.79 2.58
N ALA A 290 -24.19 -7.36 1.45
CA ALA A 290 -22.80 -7.73 1.16
C ALA A 290 -21.98 -6.53 0.66
N LEU A 291 -21.84 -5.50 1.48
CA LEU A 291 -21.18 -4.24 1.12
C LEU A 291 -19.67 -4.41 0.94
N THR A 292 -19.07 -3.69 -0.02
CA THR A 292 -17.62 -3.61 -0.19
C THR A 292 -17.15 -2.16 -0.20
N GLY A 293 -16.05 -1.85 0.49
CA GLY A 293 -15.44 -0.52 0.57
C GLY A 293 -13.94 -0.54 0.31
N LYS A 294 -13.31 0.63 0.21
CA LYS A 294 -11.85 0.76 0.06
C LYS A 294 -11.14 0.76 1.41
N ALA A 295 -11.84 1.13 2.48
CA ALA A 295 -11.35 1.14 3.84
C ALA A 295 -12.48 0.78 4.84
N PRO A 296 -12.16 0.25 6.03
CA PRO A 296 -13.18 -0.15 7.02
C PRO A 296 -14.10 0.98 7.47
N ASP A 297 -13.61 2.21 7.53
CA ASP A 297 -14.33 3.42 7.97
C ASP A 297 -15.35 3.95 6.94
N GLU A 298 -15.29 3.48 5.69
CA GLU A 298 -16.30 3.75 4.66
C GLU A 298 -17.57 2.88 4.82
N LEU A 299 -17.53 1.88 5.71
CA LEU A 299 -18.56 0.87 5.87
C LEU A 299 -19.24 0.95 7.24
N PRO A 300 -20.45 0.38 7.40
CA PRO A 300 -21.01 0.11 8.72
C PRO A 300 -20.06 -0.75 9.56
N PRO A 301 -20.20 -0.75 10.90
CA PRO A 301 -19.39 -1.61 11.77
C PRO A 301 -19.42 -3.07 11.33
N ALA A 302 -18.27 -3.77 11.40
CA ALA A 302 -18.14 -5.14 10.91
C ALA A 302 -19.16 -6.10 11.53
N GLU A 303 -19.47 -5.94 12.81
CA GLU A 303 -20.50 -6.74 13.50
C GLU A 303 -21.91 -6.52 12.94
N GLU A 304 -22.22 -5.33 12.44
CA GLU A 304 -23.51 -5.04 11.79
C GLU A 304 -23.58 -5.70 10.41
N ILE A 305 -22.52 -5.60 9.61
CA ILE A 305 -22.43 -6.27 8.31
C ILE A 305 -22.54 -7.79 8.47
N LEU A 306 -21.84 -8.35 9.46
CA LEU A 306 -21.91 -9.78 9.82
C LEU A 306 -23.36 -10.19 10.08
N ARG A 307 -24.09 -9.39 10.85
CA ARG A 307 -25.50 -9.66 11.21
C ARG A 307 -26.44 -9.69 10.04
N GLU A 308 -26.35 -8.67 9.20
CA GLU A 308 -27.20 -8.56 8.03
C GLU A 308 -26.90 -9.69 7.03
N LEU A 309 -25.61 -10.03 6.83
CA LEU A 309 -25.21 -11.18 6.01
C LEU A 309 -25.69 -12.52 6.59
N ALA A 310 -25.48 -12.76 7.88
CA ALA A 310 -25.90 -13.98 8.54
C ALA A 310 -27.42 -14.15 8.49
N ALA A 311 -28.18 -13.07 8.72
CA ALA A 311 -29.64 -13.07 8.61
C ALA A 311 -30.10 -13.35 7.18
N ALA A 312 -29.47 -12.75 6.17
CA ALA A 312 -29.82 -12.97 4.76
C ALA A 312 -29.58 -14.42 4.29
N VAL A 313 -28.62 -15.12 4.89
CA VAL A 313 -28.29 -16.53 4.59
C VAL A 313 -29.03 -17.52 5.50
N GLY A 314 -29.55 -17.08 6.66
CA GLY A 314 -30.23 -17.92 7.64
C GLY A 314 -29.29 -18.56 8.68
N LEU A 315 -28.11 -17.96 8.92
CA LEU A 315 -27.07 -18.46 9.80
C LEU A 315 -27.28 -18.01 11.26
N GLU A 316 -28.07 -18.77 12.01
CA GLU A 316 -28.32 -18.43 13.42
C GLU A 316 -27.09 -18.64 14.30
N GLY A 317 -26.68 -17.58 14.98
CA GLY A 317 -25.57 -17.56 15.94
C GLY A 317 -24.21 -17.19 15.35
N ALA A 318 -24.14 -16.66 14.12
CA ALA A 318 -22.90 -16.22 13.50
C ALA A 318 -22.24 -15.01 14.20
N GLU A 319 -23.02 -14.21 14.95
CA GLU A 319 -22.63 -12.98 15.68
C GLU A 319 -21.54 -13.15 16.75
N ARG A 320 -21.11 -14.38 17.03
CA ARG A 320 -20.22 -14.68 18.16
C ARG A 320 -19.15 -15.68 17.76
N GLY A 321 -18.04 -15.62 18.48
CA GLY A 321 -17.02 -16.66 18.50
C GLY A 321 -17.30 -17.76 19.52
N TRP A 322 -16.28 -18.55 19.79
CA TRP A 322 -16.26 -19.53 20.87
C TRP A 322 -16.39 -18.86 22.26
N ILE A 323 -17.14 -19.53 23.13
CA ILE A 323 -17.37 -19.15 24.52
C ILE A 323 -16.94 -20.32 25.40
N GLU A 324 -16.15 -20.03 26.43
CA GLU A 324 -15.78 -21.02 27.44
C GLU A 324 -17.02 -21.37 28.28
N SER A 325 -17.46 -22.64 28.19
CA SER A 325 -18.64 -23.19 28.88
C SER A 325 -18.30 -23.83 30.21
#